data_AF-A0A7J4B2E4-F1
#
_entry.id   AF-A0A7J4B2E4-F1
#
_cell.length_a   1.000
_cell.length_b   1.000
_cell.length_c   1.000
_cell.angle_alpha   90.00
_cell.angle_beta   90.00
_cell.angle_gamma   90.00
#
_symmetry.space_group_name_H-M   'P 1'
#
loop_
_entity.id
_entity.type
_entity.pdbx_description
1 polymer ?
#
loop_
_entity_poly.entity_id
_entity_poly.type
_entity_poly.pdbx_seq_one_letter_code
_entity_poly.pdbx_strand_id
1 'polypeptide(L)'
;MGLRPARTIRALRGPSWTRYSKKKPRKSYVKSLPHKNLNTFETGELKPDYDIRALLIASEPVRVRDNAIDAARQMANRHLEKKINGNYKFYVRKYPHEVIRENRMLSGAGADRLSKGMRKSFGKPSDLAARFKAGDIVFEVRSYSANTDLIAQAFRKASQKMSGVYRLKIEPLKKAA
;
A
#
# COMPACT_ATOMS: atom_id res chain seq x y z
N MET A 1 -14.90 -16.40 -5.57
CA MET A 1 -15.40 -15.01 -5.55
C MET A 1 -14.22 -14.07 -5.74
N GLY A 2 -14.33 -13.09 -6.63
CA GLY A 2 -13.26 -12.12 -6.86
C GLY A 2 -13.02 -11.19 -5.65
N LEU A 3 -11.93 -10.43 -5.70
CA LEU A 3 -11.62 -9.38 -4.73
C LEU A 3 -12.71 -8.28 -4.78
N ARG A 4 -13.21 -7.86 -3.62
CA ARG A 4 -14.21 -6.78 -3.56
C ARG A 4 -13.62 -5.43 -3.98
N PRO A 5 -14.42 -4.54 -4.61
CA PRO A 5 -13.98 -3.20 -5.00
C PRO A 5 -13.40 -2.40 -3.82
N ALA A 6 -12.37 -1.58 -4.06
CA ALA A 6 -11.67 -0.85 -3.00
C ALA A 6 -12.56 0.15 -2.23
N ARG A 7 -13.66 0.62 -2.84
CA ARG A 7 -14.62 1.52 -2.19
C ARG A 7 -15.19 0.98 -0.88
N THR A 8 -15.25 -0.34 -0.71
CA THR A 8 -15.80 -0.97 0.51
C THR A 8 -14.89 -0.83 1.72
N ILE A 9 -13.58 -0.64 1.50
CA ILE A 9 -12.56 -0.65 2.55
C ILE A 9 -11.83 0.70 2.68
N ARG A 10 -11.91 1.57 1.67
CA ARG A 10 -11.11 2.80 1.50
C ARG A 10 -11.15 3.72 2.71
N ALA A 11 -12.34 3.86 3.32
CA ALA A 11 -12.51 4.71 4.49
C ALA A 11 -11.84 4.08 5.72
N LEU A 12 -11.15 4.90 6.53
CA LEU A 12 -10.61 4.50 7.84
C LEU A 12 -11.73 4.32 8.87
N ARG A 13 -12.59 3.32 8.66
CA ARG A 13 -13.65 2.95 9.59
C ARG A 13 -13.18 1.87 10.56
N GLY A 14 -13.61 2.01 11.81
CA GLY A 14 -13.41 1.04 12.88
C GLY A 14 -11.98 0.98 13.42
N PRO A 15 -11.79 0.18 14.49
CA PRO A 15 -10.50 -0.02 15.12
C PRO A 15 -9.55 -0.79 14.19
N SER A 16 -8.25 -0.63 14.46
CA SER A 16 -7.21 -1.36 13.73
C SER A 16 -7.22 -2.85 14.11
N TRP A 17 -7.20 -3.75 13.12
CA TRP A 17 -7.17 -5.20 13.35
C TRP A 17 -5.85 -5.80 12.86
N THR A 18 -4.84 -5.82 13.73
CA THR A 18 -3.43 -6.11 13.37
C THR A 18 -2.75 -7.15 14.25
N ARG A 19 -3.40 -7.55 15.36
CA ARG A 19 -2.80 -8.39 16.42
C ARG A 19 -2.65 -9.84 15.95
N TYR A 20 -1.58 -10.07 15.20
CA TYR A 20 -1.12 -11.37 14.73
C TYR A 20 0.31 -11.64 15.19
N SER A 21 0.58 -12.83 15.73
CA SER A 21 1.94 -13.24 16.08
C SER A 21 2.16 -14.73 15.81
N LYS A 22 3.12 -15.03 14.91
CA LYS A 22 3.58 -16.41 14.69
C LYS A 22 4.33 -16.96 15.90
N LYS A 23 5.17 -16.13 16.53
CA LYS A 23 6.01 -16.53 17.67
C LYS A 23 5.22 -16.70 18.98
N LYS A 24 4.16 -15.90 19.19
CA LYS A 24 3.31 -15.96 20.38
C LYS A 24 1.83 -16.12 20.00
N PRO A 25 1.39 -17.29 19.49
CA PRO A 25 0.02 -17.49 19.01
C PRO A 25 -1.05 -17.22 20.08
N ARG A 26 -0.75 -17.48 21.37
CA ARG A 26 -1.64 -17.18 22.50
C ARG A 26 -1.98 -15.69 22.64
N LYS A 27 -1.09 -14.79 22.20
CA LYS A 27 -1.31 -13.33 22.20
C LYS A 27 -1.91 -12.81 20.88
N SER A 28 -2.18 -13.71 19.93
CA SER A 28 -2.76 -13.44 18.61
C SER A 28 -4.28 -13.45 18.68
N TYR A 29 -4.91 -12.34 18.32
CA TYR A 29 -6.38 -12.26 18.20
C TYR A 29 -6.84 -12.53 16.76
N VAL A 30 -5.99 -12.20 15.78
CA VAL A 30 -6.17 -12.63 14.39
C VAL A 30 -5.74 -14.10 14.31
N LYS A 31 -6.66 -14.98 13.91
CA LYS A 31 -6.39 -16.43 13.85
C LYS A 31 -5.55 -16.84 12.65
N SER A 32 -5.80 -16.24 11.48
CA SER A 32 -5.05 -16.48 10.26
C SER A 32 -4.71 -15.16 9.57
N LEU A 33 -3.46 -15.04 9.12
CA LEU A 33 -3.02 -13.88 8.34
C LEU A 33 -3.18 -14.21 6.85
N PRO A 34 -3.81 -13.33 6.07
CA PRO A 34 -3.83 -13.45 4.62
C PRO A 34 -2.43 -13.39 4.00
N HIS A 35 -2.31 -13.90 2.78
CA HIS A 35 -1.08 -13.77 2.00
C HIS A 35 -0.79 -12.29 1.72
N LYS A 36 0.49 -11.91 1.75
CA LYS A 36 0.96 -10.56 1.45
C LYS A 36 1.50 -10.49 0.03
N ASN A 37 0.92 -9.62 -0.78
CA ASN A 37 1.35 -9.38 -2.15
C ASN A 37 2.59 -8.46 -2.22
N LEU A 38 2.68 -7.47 -1.32
CA LEU A 38 3.81 -6.54 -1.27
C LEU A 38 5.01 -7.14 -0.51
N ASN A 39 6.02 -7.60 -1.25
CA ASN A 39 7.22 -8.21 -0.67
C ASN A 39 8.43 -7.28 -0.67
N THR A 40 8.59 -6.48 -1.72
CA THR A 40 9.75 -5.59 -1.90
C THR A 40 9.38 -4.16 -1.50
N PHE A 41 10.06 -3.62 -0.49
CA PHE A 41 9.85 -2.25 -0.01
C PHE A 41 10.91 -1.28 -0.50
N GLU A 42 12.06 -1.78 -0.93
CA GLU A 42 13.15 -0.96 -1.43
C GLU A 42 13.61 -1.47 -2.79
N THR A 43 13.89 -0.57 -3.72
CA THR A 43 14.40 -0.91 -5.05
C THR A 43 15.38 0.16 -5.51
N GLY A 44 16.32 -0.23 -6.36
CA GLY A 44 17.40 0.66 -6.82
C GLY A 44 18.52 0.83 -5.79
N GLU A 45 19.53 1.60 -6.18
CA GLU A 45 20.76 1.80 -5.45
C GLU A 45 20.78 3.17 -4.76
N LEU A 46 21.19 3.19 -3.50
CA LEU A 46 21.39 4.43 -2.77
C LEU A 46 22.80 4.94 -3.05
N LYS A 47 22.90 6.11 -3.68
CA LYS A 47 24.18 6.80 -3.91
C LYS A 47 24.26 8.05 -3.03
N PRO A 48 25.46 8.42 -2.55
CA PRO A 48 25.66 9.53 -1.62
C PRO A 48 25.46 10.92 -2.25
N ASP A 49 25.50 10.99 -3.58
CA ASP A 49 25.48 12.21 -4.39
C ASP A 49 24.06 12.64 -4.83
N TYR A 50 23.02 11.87 -4.48
CA TYR A 50 21.63 12.29 -4.69
C TYR A 50 21.31 13.59 -3.94
N ASP A 51 20.76 14.55 -4.66
CA ASP A 51 20.48 15.91 -4.20
C ASP A 51 18.99 16.17 -3.95
N ILE A 52 18.09 15.33 -4.47
CA ILE A 52 16.64 15.48 -4.30
C ILE A 52 15.97 14.27 -3.67
N ARG A 53 14.91 14.55 -2.92
CA ARG A 53 13.98 13.60 -2.33
C ARG A 53 12.56 13.94 -2.77
N ALA A 54 11.97 13.09 -3.60
CA ALA A 54 10.57 13.19 -4.00
C ALA A 54 9.70 12.29 -3.13
N LEU A 55 8.58 12.82 -2.63
CA LEU A 55 7.64 12.17 -1.75
C LEU A 55 6.24 12.14 -2.38
N LEU A 56 5.62 10.97 -2.39
CA LEU A 56 4.18 10.85 -2.63
C LEU A 56 3.46 10.77 -1.28
N ILE A 57 2.68 11.80 -0.97
CA ILE A 57 2.06 12.01 0.34
C ILE A 57 0.54 11.82 0.22
N ALA A 58 -0.05 11.08 1.15
CA ALA A 58 -1.50 10.97 1.27
C ALA A 58 -2.09 12.32 1.74
N SER A 59 -2.97 12.92 0.95
CA SER A 59 -3.63 14.18 1.31
C SER A 59 -4.81 13.98 2.26
N GLU A 60 -5.42 12.79 2.23
CA GLU A 60 -6.57 12.41 3.05
C GLU A 60 -6.32 11.08 3.76
N PRO A 61 -7.01 10.81 4.88
CA PRO A 61 -6.96 9.52 5.53
C PRO A 61 -7.55 8.41 4.65
N VAL A 62 -6.74 7.41 4.29
CA VAL A 62 -7.16 6.34 3.38
C VAL A 62 -6.56 4.99 3.74
N ARG A 63 -7.36 3.93 3.57
CA ARG A 63 -6.89 2.53 3.63
C ARG A 63 -6.62 2.04 2.22
N VAL A 64 -5.41 1.53 1.97
CA VAL A 64 -5.00 0.99 0.67
C VAL A 64 -4.55 -0.45 0.84
N ARG A 65 -5.08 -1.37 0.02
CA ARG A 65 -4.65 -2.78 0.03
C ARG A 65 -3.23 -2.94 -0.47
N ASP A 66 -2.59 -4.00 -0.01
CA ASP A 66 -1.24 -4.38 -0.42
C ASP A 66 -1.11 -4.58 -1.93
N ASN A 67 -2.13 -5.13 -2.59
CA ASN A 67 -2.15 -5.34 -4.04
C ASN A 67 -2.10 -4.02 -4.82
N ALA A 68 -2.82 -2.99 -4.36
CA ALA A 68 -2.82 -1.67 -4.98
C ALA A 68 -1.49 -0.95 -4.75
N ILE A 69 -0.90 -1.10 -3.56
CA ILE A 69 0.44 -0.56 -3.26
C ILE A 69 1.49 -1.23 -4.14
N ASP A 70 1.45 -2.55 -4.31
CA ASP A 70 2.41 -3.25 -5.17
C ASP A 70 2.20 -2.90 -6.66
N ALA A 71 0.96 -2.79 -7.14
CA ALA A 71 0.68 -2.33 -8.51
C ALA A 71 1.20 -0.91 -8.76
N ALA A 72 1.03 0.00 -7.79
CA ALA A 72 1.55 1.35 -7.86
C ALA A 72 3.08 1.39 -7.82
N ARG A 73 3.70 0.57 -6.96
CA ARG A 73 5.15 0.38 -6.86
C ARG A 73 5.72 -0.13 -8.18
N GLN A 74 5.14 -1.18 -8.77
CA GLN A 74 5.59 -1.74 -10.05
C GLN A 74 5.47 -0.71 -11.19
N MET A 75 4.40 0.08 -11.22
CA MET A 75 4.21 1.14 -12.21
C MET A 75 5.28 2.23 -12.08
N ALA A 76 5.52 2.72 -10.87
CA ALA A 76 6.58 3.69 -10.60
C ALA A 76 7.95 3.13 -11.01
N ASN A 77 8.28 1.94 -10.51
CA ASN A 77 9.58 1.31 -10.76
C ASN A 77 9.84 1.07 -12.25
N ARG A 78 8.85 0.56 -12.99
CA ARG A 78 8.97 0.37 -14.43
C ARG A 78 9.24 1.68 -15.17
N HIS A 79 8.66 2.79 -14.73
CA HIS A 79 8.90 4.10 -15.34
C HIS A 79 10.30 4.62 -15.01
N LEU A 80 10.71 4.54 -13.73
CA LEU A 80 12.02 4.98 -13.27
C LEU A 80 13.14 4.15 -13.92
N GLU A 81 13.01 2.83 -13.97
CA GLU A 81 14.01 1.95 -14.58
C GLU A 81 14.23 2.28 -16.05
N LYS A 82 13.14 2.46 -16.82
CA LYS A 82 13.22 2.76 -18.25
C LYS A 82 13.84 4.13 -18.56
N LYS A 83 13.78 5.08 -17.62
CA LYS A 83 14.12 6.50 -17.88
C LYS A 83 15.36 6.99 -17.16
N ILE A 84 15.62 6.50 -15.95
CA ILE A 84 16.71 6.94 -15.06
C ILE A 84 17.80 5.87 -14.96
N ASN A 85 17.52 4.62 -15.38
CA ASN A 85 18.50 3.55 -15.55
C ASN A 85 19.38 3.29 -14.31
N GLY A 86 18.75 2.97 -13.18
CA GLY A 86 19.43 2.63 -11.92
C GLY A 86 19.88 3.80 -11.04
N ASN A 87 19.86 5.04 -11.53
CA ASN A 87 20.25 6.24 -10.76
C ASN A 87 19.14 6.76 -9.82
N TYR A 88 18.47 5.85 -9.12
CA TYR A 88 17.46 6.19 -8.12
C TYR A 88 17.42 5.14 -7.01
N LYS A 89 16.99 5.59 -5.83
CA LYS A 89 16.56 4.70 -4.74
C LYS A 89 15.09 4.93 -4.45
N PHE A 90 14.30 3.87 -4.54
CA PHE A 90 12.85 3.89 -4.34
C PHE A 90 12.46 3.15 -3.06
N TYR A 91 11.58 3.77 -2.27
CA TYR A 91 11.08 3.24 -1.01
C TYR A 91 9.55 3.25 -0.96
N VAL A 92 8.99 2.13 -0.50
CA VAL A 92 7.63 2.01 0.00
C VAL A 92 7.67 2.16 1.51
N ARG A 93 7.12 3.26 2.04
CA ARG A 93 7.38 3.63 3.45
C ARG A 93 6.52 2.90 4.46
N LYS A 94 5.33 2.44 4.08
CA LYS A 94 4.37 1.86 5.03
C LYS A 94 4.11 0.39 4.74
N TYR A 95 4.22 -0.43 5.79
CA TYR A 95 3.90 -1.84 5.73
C TYR A 95 2.38 -2.09 5.90
N PRO A 96 1.77 -3.03 5.15
CA PRO A 96 0.35 -3.35 5.27
C PRO A 96 0.09 -4.23 6.49
N HIS A 97 -0.04 -3.61 7.66
CA HIS A 97 -0.30 -4.32 8.93
C HIS A 97 -1.76 -4.70 9.15
N GLU A 98 -2.70 -3.96 8.54
CA GLU A 98 -4.11 -4.11 8.85
C GLU A 98 -4.71 -5.28 8.09
N VAL A 99 -5.40 -6.16 8.82
CA VAL A 99 -6.12 -7.28 8.25
C VAL A 99 -7.55 -6.85 7.95
N ILE A 100 -7.96 -7.05 6.70
CA ILE A 100 -9.32 -6.82 6.25
C ILE A 100 -10.14 -8.08 6.45
N ARG A 101 -11.37 -7.91 6.95
CA ARG A 101 -12.34 -8.99 7.11
C ARG A 101 -13.45 -8.88 6.10
N GLU A 102 -13.91 -10.03 5.67
CA GLU A 102 -15.05 -10.16 4.78
C GLU A 102 -16.05 -11.20 5.33
N ASN A 103 -17.30 -10.79 5.49
CA ASN A 103 -18.42 -11.73 5.56
C ASN A 103 -18.76 -12.13 4.11
N ARG A 104 -18.29 -13.31 3.70
CA ARG A 104 -18.46 -13.81 2.34
C ARG A 104 -19.80 -14.52 2.24
N MET A 105 -20.74 -13.95 1.48
CA MET A 105 -21.97 -14.66 1.14
C MET A 105 -21.66 -15.64 0.01
N LEU A 106 -22.14 -16.87 0.16
CA LEU A 106 -22.11 -17.84 -0.92
C LEU A 106 -23.07 -17.35 -2.00
N SER A 107 -22.61 -17.38 -3.25
CA SER A 107 -23.39 -16.98 -4.43
C SER A 107 -23.53 -18.18 -5.36
N GLY A 108 -24.72 -18.40 -5.92
CA GLY A 108 -25.05 -19.54 -6.78
C GLY A 108 -26.40 -20.15 -6.41
N ALA A 109 -26.90 -21.08 -7.23
CA ALA A 109 -28.13 -21.80 -6.94
C ALA A 109 -27.96 -22.65 -5.66
N GLY A 110 -28.90 -22.56 -4.71
CA GLY A 110 -28.86 -23.28 -3.44
C GLY A 110 -27.88 -22.72 -2.39
N ALA A 111 -27.23 -21.59 -2.65
CA ALA A 111 -26.31 -20.95 -1.70
C ALA A 111 -27.02 -20.40 -0.45
N ASP A 112 -28.29 -20.05 -0.58
CA ASP A 112 -29.20 -19.65 0.48
C ASP A 112 -29.35 -20.73 1.57
N ARG A 113 -29.30 -22.01 1.19
CA ARG A 113 -29.40 -23.14 2.13
C ARG A 113 -28.16 -23.32 3.01
N LEU A 114 -26.99 -22.85 2.54
CA LEU A 114 -25.70 -22.95 3.22
C LEU A 114 -25.30 -21.64 3.91
N SER A 115 -25.84 -20.51 3.46
CA SER A 115 -25.56 -19.18 4.00
C SER A 115 -26.41 -18.91 5.25
N LYS A 116 -25.77 -18.46 6.32
CA LYS A 116 -26.47 -18.03 7.56
C LYS A 116 -26.93 -16.57 7.51
N GLY A 117 -26.83 -15.93 6.35
CA GLY A 117 -27.09 -14.50 6.18
C GLY A 117 -26.23 -13.65 7.12
N MET A 118 -26.87 -12.84 7.97
CA MET A 118 -26.21 -11.94 8.91
C MET A 118 -25.95 -12.54 10.30
N ARG A 119 -26.42 -13.77 10.58
CA ARG A 119 -26.15 -14.44 11.85
C ARG A 119 -24.65 -14.83 11.92
N LYS A 120 -23.95 -14.40 12.98
CA LYS A 120 -22.49 -14.60 13.18
C LYS A 120 -21.62 -13.94 12.09
N SER A 121 -21.92 -12.69 11.74
CA SER A 121 -21.36 -11.92 10.61
C SER A 121 -19.97 -11.28 10.81
N PHE A 122 -19.15 -11.70 11.79
CA PHE A 122 -17.85 -11.07 12.09
C PHE A 122 -16.86 -11.03 10.91
N GLY A 123 -17.01 -11.96 9.96
CA GLY A 123 -16.17 -12.06 8.76
C GLY A 123 -14.84 -12.79 9.00
N LYS A 124 -14.32 -13.39 7.93
CA LYS A 124 -13.02 -14.07 7.92
C LYS A 124 -11.93 -13.10 7.41
N PRO A 125 -10.66 -13.23 7.84
CA PRO A 125 -9.53 -12.54 7.21
C PRO A 125 -9.52 -12.78 5.70
N SER A 126 -9.41 -11.71 4.91
CA SER A 126 -9.38 -11.77 3.44
C SER A 126 -8.08 -11.20 2.88
N ASP A 127 -7.74 -9.96 3.26
CA ASP A 127 -6.64 -9.20 2.63
C ASP A 127 -5.84 -8.41 3.67
N LEU A 128 -4.71 -7.86 3.23
CA LEU A 128 -3.89 -6.93 3.99
C LEU A 128 -3.96 -5.53 3.41
N ALA A 129 -3.88 -4.53 4.28
CA ALA A 129 -3.87 -3.12 3.90
C ALA A 129 -2.98 -2.26 4.81
N ALA A 130 -2.56 -1.13 4.27
CA ALA A 130 -1.94 -0.05 5.01
C ALA A 130 -2.99 1.06 5.27
N ARG A 131 -3.02 1.57 6.50
CA ARG A 131 -3.78 2.78 6.86
C ARG A 131 -2.87 3.98 6.69
N PHE A 132 -3.20 4.93 5.83
CA PHE A 132 -2.51 6.21 5.71
C PHE A 132 -3.35 7.29 6.39
N LYS A 133 -2.71 8.11 7.23
CA LYS A 133 -3.28 9.39 7.69
C LYS A 133 -2.92 10.47 6.68
N ALA A 134 -3.62 11.60 6.74
CA ALA A 134 -3.21 12.79 5.99
C ALA A 134 -1.77 13.18 6.40
N GLY A 135 -0.92 13.45 5.42
CA GLY A 135 0.50 13.74 5.62
C GLY A 135 1.41 12.51 5.63
N ASP A 136 0.89 11.29 5.68
CA ASP A 136 1.73 10.09 5.63
C ASP A 136 2.39 9.94 4.25
N ILE A 137 3.68 9.60 4.26
CA ILE A 137 4.43 9.29 3.04
C ILE A 137 4.08 7.86 2.60
N VAL A 138 3.66 7.72 1.35
CA VAL A 138 3.39 6.42 0.71
C VAL A 138 4.66 5.91 0.05
N PHE A 139 5.22 6.74 -0.83
CA PHE A 139 6.41 6.44 -1.61
C PHE A 139 7.44 7.56 -1.46
N GLU A 140 8.71 7.17 -1.53
CA GLU A 140 9.85 8.08 -1.53
C GLU A 140 10.84 7.66 -2.61
N VAL A 141 11.31 8.62 -3.41
CA VAL A 141 12.39 8.42 -4.38
C VAL A 141 13.51 9.40 -4.05
N ARG A 142 14.75 8.93 -4.06
CA ARG A 142 15.95 9.75 -4.03
C ARG A 142 16.69 9.61 -5.35
N SER A 143 17.11 10.72 -5.93
CA SER A 143 17.82 10.76 -7.21
C SER A 143 18.50 12.13 -7.39
N TYR A 144 19.00 12.39 -8.59
CA TYR A 144 19.54 13.68 -9.02
C TYR A 144 18.44 14.66 -9.45
N SER A 145 18.67 15.97 -9.29
CA SER A 145 17.76 17.07 -9.63
C SER A 145 17.35 17.08 -11.10
N ALA A 146 18.22 16.62 -11.99
CA ALA A 146 17.93 16.44 -13.42
C ALA A 146 16.74 15.50 -13.68
N ASN A 147 16.44 14.58 -12.75
CA ASN A 147 15.39 13.57 -12.93
C ASN A 147 14.03 13.98 -12.34
N THR A 148 13.88 15.22 -11.87
CA THR A 148 12.69 15.69 -11.14
C THR A 148 11.39 15.44 -11.92
N ASP A 149 11.34 15.80 -13.20
CA ASP A 149 10.14 15.66 -14.03
C ASP A 149 9.77 14.20 -14.29
N LEU A 150 10.77 13.34 -14.49
CA LEU A 150 10.60 11.91 -14.69
C LEU A 150 10.02 11.26 -13.44
N ILE A 151 10.48 11.68 -12.26
CA ILE A 151 9.96 11.19 -10.98
C ILE A 151 8.54 11.69 -10.74
N ALA A 152 8.24 12.95 -11.06
CA ALA A 152 6.89 13.49 -10.98
C ALA A 152 5.90 12.71 -11.86
N GLN A 153 6.31 12.35 -13.08
CA GLN A 153 5.52 11.49 -13.96
C GLN A 153 5.35 10.07 -13.41
N ALA A 154 6.40 9.48 -12.83
CA ALA A 154 6.32 8.16 -12.17
C ALA A 154 5.27 8.17 -11.06
N PHE A 155 5.29 9.19 -10.19
CA PHE A 155 4.38 9.32 -9.06
C PHE A 155 2.95 9.62 -9.49
N ARG A 156 2.74 10.40 -10.55
CA ARG A 156 1.42 10.60 -11.15
C ARG A 156 0.82 9.28 -11.66
N LYS A 157 1.61 8.43 -12.30
CA LYS A 157 1.14 7.10 -12.76
C LYS A 157 0.89 6.14 -11.59
N ALA A 158 1.72 6.22 -10.55
CA ALA A 158 1.56 5.40 -9.35
C ALA A 158 0.31 5.78 -8.55
N SER A 159 0.02 7.08 -8.40
CA SER A 159 -1.15 7.55 -7.65
C SER A 159 -2.46 7.07 -8.27
N GLN A 160 -2.53 6.97 -9.60
CA GLN A 160 -3.69 6.44 -10.34
C GLN A 160 -3.97 4.95 -10.07
N LYS A 161 -3.02 4.19 -9.50
CA LYS A 161 -3.22 2.78 -9.14
C LYS A 161 -3.79 2.59 -7.74
N MET A 162 -3.79 3.64 -6.91
CA MET A 162 -4.26 3.58 -5.53
C MET A 162 -5.51 4.41 -5.35
N SER A 163 -6.32 4.04 -4.35
CA SER A 163 -7.48 4.82 -3.98
C SER A 163 -7.09 5.98 -3.07
N GLY A 164 -7.56 7.18 -3.36
CA GLY A 164 -7.40 8.36 -2.50
C GLY A 164 -6.75 9.53 -3.25
N VAL A 165 -6.59 10.65 -2.56
CA VAL A 165 -5.92 11.83 -3.09
C VAL A 165 -4.48 11.90 -2.57
N TYR A 166 -3.54 12.09 -3.49
CA TYR A 166 -2.11 12.14 -3.19
C TYR A 166 -1.48 13.40 -3.74
N ARG A 167 -0.48 13.92 -3.04
CA ARG A 167 0.30 15.11 -3.42
C ARG A 167 1.77 14.74 -3.57
N LEU A 168 2.40 15.30 -4.60
CA LEU A 168 3.84 15.26 -4.78
C LEU A 168 4.50 16.38 -3.95
N LYS A 169 5.56 16.05 -3.23
CA LYS A 169 6.44 17.03 -2.58
C LYS A 169 7.89 16.70 -2.95
N ILE A 170 8.63 17.67 -3.45
CA ILE A 170 10.06 17.52 -3.75
C ILE A 170 10.82 18.38 -2.74
N GLU A 171 11.81 17.78 -2.10
CA GLU A 171 12.67 18.41 -1.09
C GLU A 171 14.13 18.24 -1.49
N PRO A 172 14.98 19.27 -1.34
CA PRO A 172 16.42 19.08 -1.47
C PRO A 172 16.94 18.22 -0.31
N LEU A 173 17.80 17.26 -0.61
CA LEU A 173 18.57 16.53 0.40
C LEU A 173 19.67 17.45 0.91
N LYS A 174 19.68 17.73 2.22
CA LYS A 174 20.86 18.33 2.85
C LYS A 174 22.01 17.35 2.67
N LYS A 175 23.06 17.75 1.96
CA LYS A 175 24.33 17.02 1.97
C LYS A 175 24.76 16.92 3.43
N ALA A 176 24.99 15.71 3.93
CA ALA A 176 25.66 15.54 5.20
C ALA A 176 27.03 16.22 5.03
N ALA A 177 27.30 17.22 5.88
CA ALA A 177 28.58 17.90 5.96
C ALA A 177 29.68 16.92 6.40
#